data_AF-A0A9X4R1L2-F1
#
_entry.id   AF-A0A9X4R1L2-F1
#
_cell.length_a   1.000
_cell.length_b   1.000
_cell.length_c   1.000
_cell.angle_alpha   90.00
_cell.angle_beta   90.00
_cell.angle_gamma   90.00
#
_symmetry.space_group_name_H-M   'P 1'
#
loop_
_entity.id
_entity.type
_entity.pdbx_description
1 polymer ?
#
loop_
_entity_poly.entity_id
_entity_poly.type
_entity_poly.pdbx_seq_one_letter_code
_entity_poly.pdbx_strand_id
1 'polypeptide(L)'
;MDKSANNILSSFCYFSVFFAPFIFPLIVWILASGDTSRHAGKALLYHILPIIFFIVSGLILSAYSYDHNNITLTIGLITGFLTFYYIIKNLYLGIKLLFA
;
A
#
# COMPACT_ATOMS: atom_id res chain seq x y z
N MET A 1 -3.58 -2.40 -26.14
CA MET A 1 -2.52 -1.46 -25.72
C MET A 1 -1.19 -2.14 -25.90
N ASP A 2 -0.17 -1.37 -26.29
CA ASP A 2 1.22 -1.85 -26.30
C ASP A 2 1.66 -2.21 -24.86
N LYS A 3 2.61 -3.15 -24.74
CA LYS A 3 3.11 -3.63 -23.44
C LYS A 3 3.67 -2.49 -22.59
N SER A 4 4.38 -1.54 -23.21
CA SER A 4 4.91 -0.36 -22.52
C SER A 4 3.80 0.49 -21.90
N ALA A 5 2.73 0.76 -22.65
CA ALA A 5 1.59 1.52 -22.17
C ALA A 5 0.86 0.83 -21.00
N ASN A 6 0.74 -0.50 -21.04
CA ASN A 6 0.20 -1.29 -19.93
C ASN A 6 1.08 -1.22 -18.68
N ASN A 7 2.40 -1.29 -18.83
CA ASN A 7 3.36 -1.18 -17.74
C ASN A 7 3.33 0.20 -17.10
N ILE A 8 3.26 1.27 -17.90
CA ILE A 8 3.12 2.65 -17.41
C ILE A 8 1.82 2.77 -16.60
N LEU A 9 0.66 2.42 -17.18
CA LEU A 9 -0.62 2.51 -16.48
C LEU A 9 -0.62 1.71 -15.17
N SER A 10 -0.08 0.50 -15.21
CA SER A 10 0.05 -0.37 -14.03
C SER A 10 0.97 0.24 -12.96
N SER A 11 2.07 0.90 -13.37
CA SER A 11 3.01 1.55 -12.44
C SER A 11 2.38 2.74 -11.74
N PHE A 12 1.54 3.49 -12.45
CA PHE A 12 0.74 4.57 -11.87
C PHE A 12 -0.23 4.08 -10.79
N CYS A 13 -0.72 2.82 -10.87
CA CYS A 13 -1.52 2.25 -9.78
C CYS A 13 -0.73 2.20 -8.47
N TYR A 14 0.55 1.81 -8.51
CA TYR A 14 1.42 1.81 -7.33
C TYR A 14 1.77 3.23 -6.84
N PHE A 15 1.96 4.18 -7.77
CA PHE A 15 2.25 5.59 -7.45
C PHE A 15 1.04 6.40 -7.01
N SER A 16 -0.16 5.83 -7.09
CA SER A 16 -1.38 6.50 -6.67
C SER A 16 -1.37 6.93 -5.20
N VAL A 17 -0.43 6.44 -4.40
CA VAL A 17 -0.20 6.89 -3.00
C VAL A 17 -0.07 8.40 -2.88
N PHE A 18 0.43 9.06 -3.93
CA PHE A 18 0.67 10.50 -3.94
C PHE A 18 -0.54 11.35 -4.35
N PHE A 19 -1.59 10.77 -4.95
CA PHE A 19 -2.69 11.56 -5.52
C PHE A 19 -4.09 10.96 -5.30
N ALA A 20 -4.26 9.64 -5.40
CA ALA A 20 -5.55 8.97 -5.27
C ALA A 20 -5.37 7.50 -4.83
N PRO A 21 -4.85 7.26 -3.61
CA PRO A 21 -4.26 5.99 -3.17
C PRO A 21 -5.16 4.77 -3.41
N PHE A 22 -6.45 4.90 -3.11
CA PHE A 22 -7.39 3.79 -3.28
C PHE A 22 -8.22 3.91 -4.56
N ILE A 23 -8.63 5.12 -4.90
CA ILE A 23 -9.61 5.36 -5.97
C ILE A 23 -9.01 5.01 -7.34
N PHE A 24 -7.78 5.46 -7.62
CA PHE A 24 -7.19 5.24 -8.93
C PHE A 24 -6.92 3.76 -9.23
N PRO A 25 -6.28 2.98 -8.33
CA PRO A 25 -6.07 1.56 -8.57
C PRO A 25 -7.37 0.76 -8.61
N LEU A 26 -8.42 1.21 -7.90
CA LEU A 26 -9.75 0.58 -7.92
C LEU A 26 -10.39 0.70 -9.30
N ILE A 27 -10.40 1.92 -9.85
CA ILE A 27 -10.95 2.18 -11.17
C ILE A 27 -10.19 1.36 -12.22
N VAL A 28 -8.85 1.35 -12.18
CA VAL A 28 -8.04 0.58 -13.13
C VAL A 28 -8.24 -0.92 -12.97
N TRP A 29 -8.38 -1.43 -11.73
CA TRP A 29 -8.63 -2.84 -11.49
C TRP A 29 -9.94 -3.33 -12.11
N ILE A 30 -11.00 -2.52 -12.00
CA ILE A 30 -12.33 -2.84 -12.54
C ILE A 30 -12.38 -2.69 -14.07
N LEU A 31 -11.75 -1.65 -14.62
CA LEU A 31 -11.90 -1.30 -16.04
C LEU A 31 -10.83 -1.94 -16.95
N ALA A 32 -9.64 -2.27 -16.42
CA ALA A 32 -8.60 -2.92 -17.20
C ALA A 32 -8.77 -4.45 -17.21
N SER A 33 -8.02 -5.13 -18.07
CA SER A 33 -7.98 -6.59 -18.15
C SER A 33 -6.54 -7.10 -18.18
N GLY A 34 -6.37 -8.41 -18.01
CA GLY A 34 -5.06 -9.07 -18.06
C GLY A 34 -4.10 -8.60 -16.95
N ASP A 35 -2.84 -8.41 -17.32
CA ASP A 35 -1.77 -8.06 -16.37
C ASP A 35 -2.00 -6.70 -15.70
N THR A 36 -2.57 -5.72 -16.41
CA THR A 36 -2.84 -4.38 -15.87
C THR A 36 -3.83 -4.43 -14.71
N SER A 37 -4.94 -5.16 -14.87
CA SER A 37 -5.90 -5.38 -13.77
C SER A 37 -5.23 -6.11 -12.60
N ARG A 38 -4.44 -7.16 -12.87
CA ARG A 38 -3.72 -7.88 -11.80
C ARG A 38 -2.79 -6.96 -11.00
N HIS A 39 -2.08 -6.05 -11.66
CA HIS A 39 -1.19 -5.09 -10.99
C HIS A 39 -1.96 -4.02 -10.23
N ALA A 40 -3.08 -3.53 -10.78
CA ALA A 40 -3.95 -2.58 -10.10
C ALA A 40 -4.56 -3.17 -8.82
N GLY A 41 -5.06 -4.40 -8.87
CA GLY A 41 -5.56 -5.11 -7.68
C GLY A 41 -4.47 -5.36 -6.63
N LYS A 42 -3.25 -5.66 -7.06
CA LYS A 42 -2.10 -5.78 -6.15
C LYS A 42 -1.73 -4.44 -5.51
N ALA A 43 -1.71 -3.36 -6.29
CA ALA A 43 -1.48 -2.01 -5.77
C ALA A 43 -2.53 -1.64 -4.72
N LEU A 44 -3.82 -1.91 -4.96
CA LEU A 44 -4.90 -1.72 -3.98
C LEU A 44 -4.60 -2.39 -2.64
N LEU A 45 -4.17 -3.65 -2.65
CA LEU A 45 -3.81 -4.36 -1.42
C LEU A 45 -2.69 -3.65 -0.67
N TYR A 46 -1.66 -3.16 -1.38
CA TYR A 46 -0.56 -2.40 -0.79
C TYR A 46 -0.95 -0.97 -0.35
N HIS A 47 -2.13 -0.47 -0.73
CA HIS A 47 -2.72 0.75 -0.15
C HIS A 47 -3.56 0.47 1.09
N ILE A 48 -4.33 -0.62 1.09
CA ILE A 48 -5.22 -0.98 2.21
C ILE A 48 -4.41 -1.45 3.42
N LEU A 49 -3.36 -2.28 3.20
CA LEU A 49 -2.54 -2.82 4.28
C LEU A 49 -1.94 -1.72 5.19
N PRO A 50 -1.27 -0.67 4.66
CA PRO A 50 -0.79 0.44 5.48
C PRO A 50 -1.87 1.07 6.35
N ILE A 51 -3.09 1.24 5.85
CA ILE A 51 -4.21 1.84 6.59
C ILE A 51 -4.60 0.94 7.76
N ILE A 52 -4.73 -0.37 7.52
CA ILE A 52 -5.02 -1.35 8.57
C ILE A 52 -3.92 -1.33 9.63
N PHE A 53 -2.65 -1.43 9.24
CA PHE A 53 -1.53 -1.41 10.18
C PHE A 53 -1.42 -0.11 10.96
N PHE A 54 -1.74 1.03 10.32
CA PHE A 54 -1.75 2.32 10.99
C PHE A 54 -2.84 2.39 12.07
N ILE A 55 -4.05 1.94 11.76
CA ILE A 55 -5.16 1.89 12.73
C ILE A 55 -4.82 0.94 13.88
N VAL A 56 -4.34 -0.27 13.58
CA VAL A 56 -3.95 -1.27 14.59
C VAL A 56 -2.84 -0.72 15.48
N SER A 57 -1.80 -0.12 14.90
CA SER A 57 -0.71 0.52 15.65
C SER A 57 -1.24 1.63 16.56
N GLY A 58 -2.11 2.51 16.07
CA GLY A 58 -2.72 3.57 16.85
C GLY A 58 -3.55 3.05 18.04
N LEU A 59 -4.33 1.98 17.84
CA LEU A 59 -5.09 1.34 18.91
C LEU A 59 -4.16 0.73 19.98
N ILE A 60 -3.08 0.07 19.57
CA ILE A 60 -2.10 -0.52 20.49
C ILE A 60 -1.35 0.58 21.28
N LEU A 61 -0.91 1.65 20.62
CA LEU A 61 -0.27 2.79 21.29
C LEU A 61 -1.24 3.54 22.22
N SER A 62 -2.53 3.62 21.87
CA SER A 62 -3.55 4.15 22.76
C SER A 62 -3.66 3.30 24.04
N ALA A 63 -3.68 1.97 23.91
CA ALA A 63 -3.69 1.05 25.05
C ALA A 63 -2.44 1.18 25.95
N TYR A 64 -1.27 1.48 25.37
CA TYR A 64 -0.05 1.76 26.15
C TYR A 64 -0.22 2.92 27.13
N SER A 65 -1.05 3.93 26.80
CA SER A 65 -1.28 5.08 27.69
C SER A 65 -1.96 4.71 29.02
N TYR A 66 -2.56 3.53 29.10
CA TYR A 66 -3.21 3.02 30.32
C TYR A 66 -2.30 2.09 31.12
N ASP A 67 -1.66 1.12 30.45
CA ASP A 67 -0.90 0.04 31.11
C ASP A 67 0.61 0.35 31.23
N HIS A 68 1.14 1.30 30.44
CA HIS A 68 2.57 1.64 30.37
C HIS A 68 3.51 0.44 30.15
N ASN A 69 2.99 -0.65 29.60
CA ASN A 69 3.73 -1.88 29.35
C ASN A 69 4.66 -1.75 28.12
N ASN A 70 5.96 -1.96 28.33
CA ASN A 70 6.97 -1.88 27.27
C ASN A 70 6.75 -2.89 26.13
N ILE A 71 6.11 -4.03 26.39
CA ILE A 71 5.75 -5.01 25.36
C ILE A 71 4.72 -4.40 24.40
N THR A 72 3.67 -3.78 24.96
CA THR A 72 2.62 -3.10 24.18
C THR A 72 3.21 -1.98 23.32
N LEU A 73 4.09 -1.16 23.89
CA LEU A 73 4.82 -0.13 23.15
C LEU A 73 5.61 -0.73 21.98
N THR A 74 6.36 -1.80 22.25
CA THR A 74 7.21 -2.46 21.24
C THR A 74 6.37 -3.01 20.08
N ILE A 75 5.27 -3.70 20.38
CA ILE A 75 4.35 -4.23 19.35
C ILE A 75 3.72 -3.08 18.55
N GLY A 76 3.31 -2.01 19.24
CA GLY A 76 2.76 -0.81 18.62
C GLY A 76 3.72 -0.15 17.63
N LEU A 77 5.00 -0.04 18.00
CA LEU A 77 6.03 0.52 17.12
C LEU A 77 6.33 -0.40 15.94
N ILE A 78 6.46 -1.72 16.15
CA ILE A 78 6.70 -2.69 15.07
C ILE A 78 5.56 -2.64 14.04
N THR A 79 4.31 -2.63 14.51
CA THR A 79 3.14 -2.52 13.62
C THR A 79 3.11 -1.19 12.88
N GLY A 80 3.50 -0.09 13.53
CA GLY A 80 3.64 1.23 12.89
C GLY A 80 4.74 1.25 11.82
N PHE A 81 5.89 0.62 12.05
CA PHE A 81 6.94 0.48 11.03
C PHE A 81 6.48 -0.35 9.83
N LEU A 82 5.59 -1.32 10.05
CA LEU A 82 5.03 -2.14 8.97
C LEU A 82 4.21 -1.30 7.99
N THR A 83 3.52 -0.26 8.46
CA THR A 83 2.84 0.73 7.60
C THR A 83 3.81 1.34 6.59
N PHE A 84 4.95 1.85 7.05
CA PHE A 84 5.96 2.44 6.18
C PHE A 84 6.57 1.42 5.22
N TYR A 85 6.83 0.20 5.70
CA TYR A 85 7.33 -0.89 4.87
C TYR A 85 6.39 -1.16 3.67
N TYR A 86 5.08 -1.24 3.90
CA TYR A 86 4.13 -1.50 2.81
C TYR A 86 4.03 -0.33 1.82
N ILE A 87 4.11 0.92 2.30
CA ILE A 87 4.16 2.11 1.42
C ILE A 87 5.41 2.05 0.53
N ILE A 88 6.59 1.79 1.11
CA ILE A 88 7.85 1.68 0.36
C ILE A 88 7.78 0.53 -0.64
N LYS A 89 7.24 -0.62 -0.24
CA LYS A 89 7.07 -1.77 -1.13
C LYS A 89 6.14 -1.46 -2.31
N ASN A 90 5.09 -0.68 -2.08
CA ASN A 90 4.20 -0.20 -3.12
C ASN A 90 5.00 0.62 -4.15
N LEU A 91 5.77 1.62 -3.69
CA LEU A 91 6.61 2.46 -4.54
C LEU A 91 7.66 1.65 -5.31
N TYR A 92 8.34 0.72 -4.64
CA TYR A 92 9.32 -0.15 -5.27
C TYR A 92 8.72 -0.97 -6.42
N LEU A 93 7.53 -1.54 -6.24
CA LEU A 93 6.84 -2.29 -7.29
C LEU A 93 6.45 -1.39 -8.46
N GLY A 94 6.03 -0.15 -8.21
CA GLY A 94 5.77 0.85 -9.24
C GLY A 94 7.02 1.17 -10.07
N ILE A 95 8.15 1.47 -9.41
CA ILE A 95 9.43 1.75 -10.08
C ILE A 95 9.89 0.54 -10.89
N LYS A 96 9.85 -0.66 -10.29
CA LYS A 96 10.27 -1.89 -10.95
C LYS A 96 9.48 -2.14 -12.23
N LEU A 97 8.18 -1.89 -12.22
CA LEU A 97 7.31 -2.11 -13.36
C LEU A 97 7.45 -1.03 -14.44
N LEU A 98 7.78 0.21 -14.04
CA LEU A 98 7.99 1.32 -14.97
C LEU A 98 9.17 1.06 -15.90
N PHE A 99 10.20 0.36 -15.40
CA PHE A 99 11.41 0.01 -16.15
C PHE A 99 11.40 -1.42 -16.74
N ALA A 100 10.25 -2.11 -16.73
CA ALA A 100 10.10 -3.50 -17.17
C ALA A 100 9.59 -3.65 -18.62
#